data_AF-A0A937HV83-F1
#
_entry.id   AF-A0A937HV83-F1
#
_cell.length_a   1.000
_cell.length_b   1.000
_cell.length_c   1.000
_cell.angle_alpha   90.00
_cell.angle_beta   90.00
_cell.angle_gamma   90.00
#
_symmetry.space_group_name_H-M   'P 1'
#
loop_
_entity.id
_entity.type
_entity.pdbx_description
1 polymer ?
#
loop_
_entity_poly.entity_id
_entity_poly.type
_entity_poly.pdbx_seq_one_letter_code
_entity_poly.pdbx_strand_id
1 'polypeptide(L)' 'YVEALTYTRDRACAPRDMSPQALNEFKSYLDYVINALS' A
#
# COMPACT_ATOMS: atom_id res chain seq x y z
N TYR A 1 -4.29 12.43 5.62
CA TYR A 1 -4.57 11.34 4.67
C TYR A 1 -3.30 10.69 4.14
N VAL A 2 -2.35 11.46 3.58
CA VAL A 2 -1.05 10.94 3.10
C VAL A 2 -0.33 10.06 4.13
N GLU A 3 -0.14 10.54 5.36
CA GLU A 3 0.55 9.77 6.41
C GLU A 3 -0.12 8.42 6.73
N ALA A 4 -1.45 8.41 6.85
CA ALA A 4 -2.20 7.19 7.14
C ALA A 4 -2.10 6.15 6.00
N LEU A 5 -2.13 6.61 4.75
CA LEU A 5 -2.00 5.74 3.57
C LEU A 5 -0.57 5.20 3.44
N THR A 6 0.45 6.03 3.70
CA THR A 6 1.86 5.62 3.75
C THR A 6 2.07 4.54 4.80
N TYR A 7 1.56 4.74 6.02
CA TYR A 7 1.63 3.74 7.08
C TYR A 7 0.96 2.42 6.67
N THR A 8 -0.24 2.50 6.07
CA THR A 8 -0.99 1.31 5.63
C THR A 8 -0.23 0.53 4.56
N ARG A 9 0.37 1.21 3.58
CA ARG A 9 1.21 0.61 2.55
C ARG A 9 2.41 -0.11 3.17
N ASP A 10 3.12 0.56 4.07
CA ASP A 10 4.37 0.05 4.64
C ASP A 10 4.12 -1.11 5.62
N ARG A 11 2.94 -1.15 6.25
CA ARG A 11 2.58 -2.20 7.20
C ARG A 11 2.19 -3.52 6.55
N ALA A 12 1.63 -3.49 5.35
CA ALA A 12 1.14 -4.69 4.68
C ALA A 12 2.28 -5.63 4.29
N CYS A 13 2.16 -6.92 4.61
CA CYS A 13 3.20 -7.92 4.34
C CYS A 13 2.68 -9.25 3.81
N ALA A 14 3.50 -9.90 2.99
CA ALA A 14 3.30 -11.25 2.47
C ALA A 14 4.38 -12.17 3.07
N PRO A 15 4.07 -13.45 3.37
CA PRO A 15 2.82 -14.17 3.05
C PRO A 15 1.71 -14.06 4.10
N ARG A 16 1.90 -13.28 5.18
CA ARG A 16 0.97 -13.22 6.32
C ARG A 16 -0.41 -12.69 5.95
N ASP A 17 -0.47 -11.54 5.27
CA ASP A 17 -1.73 -10.83 5.03
C ASP A 17 -2.36 -11.23 3.69
N MET A 18 -1.52 -11.56 2.70
CA MET A 18 -1.94 -11.94 1.34
C MET A 18 -0.77 -12.54 0.53
N SER A 19 -1.06 -12.95 -0.72
CA SER A 19 -0.03 -13.41 -1.66
C SER A 19 0.89 -12.26 -2.09
N PRO A 20 2.15 -12.54 -2.50
CA PRO A 20 3.09 -11.51 -2.93
C PRO A 20 2.55 -10.64 -4.08
N GLN A 21 1.84 -11.24 -5.03
CA GLN A 21 1.25 -10.53 -6.17
C GLN A 21 0.13 -9.59 -5.74
N ALA A 22 -0.76 -10.04 -4.85
CA ALA A 22 -1.82 -9.20 -4.31
C ALA A 22 -1.26 -8.02 -3.50
N LEU A 23 -0.18 -8.24 -2.73
CA LEU A 23 0.48 -7.18 -1.98
C LEU A 23 1.07 -6.10 -2.88
N ASN A 24 1.65 -6.50 -4.01
CA ASN A 24 2.19 -5.54 -4.98
C ASN A 24 1.10 -4.63 -5.55
N GLU A 25 -0.03 -5.20 -5.99
CA GLU A 25 -1.15 -4.41 -6.51
C GLU A 25 -1.74 -3.48 -5.45
N PHE A 26 -1.91 -3.98 -4.21
CA PHE A 26 -2.38 -3.16 -3.09
C PHE A 26 -1.47 -1.95 -2.83
N LYS A 27 -0.15 -2.15 -2.79
CA LYS A 27 0.83 -1.07 -2.59
C LYS A 27 0.82 -0.08 -3.75
N SER A 28 0.74 -0.57 -4.99
CA SER A 28 0.68 0.25 -6.21
C SER A 28 -0.50 1.23 -6.19
N TYR A 29 -1.70 0.76 -5.82
CA TYR A 29 -2.87 1.64 -5.73
C TYR A 29 -2.76 2.66 -4.59
N LEU A 30 -2.16 2.29 -3.45
CA LEU A 30 -1.91 3.25 -2.37
C LEU A 30 -0.90 4.32 -2.80
N ASP A 31 0.18 3.94 -3.49
CA ASP A 31 1.16 4.89 -4.02
C ASP A 31 0.51 5.86 -5.02
N TYR A 32 -0.38 5.37 -5.90
CA TYR A 32 -1.13 6.23 -6.81
C TYR A 32 -1.95 7.30 -6.07
N VAL A 33 -2.71 6.90 -5.04
CA VAL A 33 -3.52 7.84 -4.25
C VAL A 33 -2.65 8.81 -3.47
N ILE A 34 -1.55 8.34 -2.87
CA ILE A 34 -0.60 9.20 -2.15
C ILE A 34 -0.04 10.27 -3.07
N ASN A 35 0.39 9.89 -4.28
CA ASN A 35 0.92 10.82 -5.27
C ASN A 35 -0.14 11.83 -5.75
N ALA A 36 -1.40 11.43 -5.88
CA ALA A 36 -2.49 12.32 -6.26
C ALA A 36 -2.86 13.36 -5.18
N LEU A 37 -2.45 13.13 -3.93
CA LEU A 37 -2.70 14.01 -2.78
C LEU A 37 -1.47 14.85 -2.38
N SER A 38 -0.39 14.77 -3.17
CA SER A 38 0.88 15.45 -2.92
C SER A 38 1.04 16.72 -3.74
#